data_AF-A0A382HUZ9-F1
#
_entry.id   AF-A0A382HUZ9-F1
#
_cell.length_a   1.000
_cell.length_b   1.000
_cell.length_c   1.000
_cell.angle_alpha   90.00
_cell.angle_beta   90.00
_cell.angle_gamma   90.00
#
_symmetry.space_group_name_H-M   'P 1'
#
loop_
_entity.id
_entity.type
_entity.pdbx_description
1 polymer ?
#
loop_
_entity_poly.entity_id
_entity_poly.type
_entity_poly.pdbx_seq_one_letter_code
_entity_poly.pdbx_strand_id
1 'polypeptide(L)'
;MAQRFQLGLLAAVLLALGSAGCRLPRSSAYPIGLYSVGSETNLAEIADAGFSLVAGPAHRGFLDVAKANGIGVLASPGSSAGEHFNAAKVRSTVTKLDRHPALWSWYLIDEPDMQRVPPGQVAEAHRFVKRLGATKPTSLVLFRGDEAQWYGN
;
A
#
# COMPACT_ATOMS: atom_id res chain seq x y z
N MET A 1 52.16 17.45 -20.30
CA MET A 1 50.74 17.51 -20.70
C MET A 1 49.91 16.32 -20.17
N ALA A 2 50.47 15.11 -20.07
CA ALA A 2 49.77 13.91 -19.60
C ALA A 2 49.27 13.96 -18.13
N GLN A 3 49.99 14.64 -17.24
CA GLN A 3 49.70 14.65 -15.80
C GLN A 3 48.45 15.47 -15.41
N ARG A 4 48.07 16.47 -16.22
CA ARG A 4 46.84 17.28 -16.02
C ARG A 4 45.57 16.53 -16.45
N PHE A 5 45.70 15.61 -17.40
CA PHE A 5 44.59 14.76 -17.88
C PHE A 5 44.19 13.71 -16.83
N GLN A 6 45.17 13.15 -16.12
CA GLN A 6 44.92 12.14 -15.07
C GLN A 6 44.19 12.70 -13.86
N LEU A 7 44.50 13.94 -13.43
CA LEU A 7 43.78 14.58 -12.32
C LEU A 7 42.32 14.91 -12.67
N GLY A 8 42.06 15.37 -13.90
CA GLY A 8 40.70 15.68 -14.35
C GLY A 8 39.79 14.45 -14.41
N LEU A 9 40.34 13.30 -14.84
CA LEU A 9 39.62 12.04 -14.89
C LEU A 9 39.29 11.50 -13.49
N LEU A 10 40.23 11.61 -12.55
CA LEU A 10 40.02 11.20 -11.16
C LEU A 10 38.92 12.02 -10.47
N ALA A 11 38.92 13.35 -10.70
CA ALA A 11 37.90 14.24 -10.15
C ALA A 11 36.50 13.92 -10.71
N ALA A 12 36.39 13.66 -12.02
CA ALA A 12 35.13 13.29 -12.65
C ALA A 12 34.55 11.96 -12.11
N VAL A 13 35.42 10.96 -11.86
CA VAL A 13 35.01 9.68 -11.27
C VAL A 13 34.54 9.85 -9.82
N LEU A 14 35.21 10.67 -9.01
CA LEU A 14 34.79 10.97 -7.64
C LEU A 14 33.45 11.73 -7.58
N LEU A 15 33.21 12.66 -8.50
CA LEU A 15 31.93 13.36 -8.65
C LEU A 15 30.80 12.42 -9.10
N ALA A 16 31.08 11.48 -10.01
CA ALA A 16 30.11 10.48 -10.45
C ALA A 16 29.78 9.45 -9.35
N LEU A 17 30.76 9.04 -8.56
CA LEU A 17 30.57 8.13 -7.42
C LEU A 17 29.87 8.81 -6.24
N GLY A 18 30.12 10.10 -6.02
CA GLY A 18 29.42 10.89 -4.98
C GLY A 18 27.96 11.18 -5.28
N SER A 19 27.57 11.19 -6.56
CA SER A 19 26.18 11.37 -7.01
C SER A 19 25.42 10.05 -7.18
N ALA A 20 26.11 8.93 -7.22
CA ALA A 20 25.55 7.58 -7.02
C ALA A 20 25.33 7.27 -5.53
N GLY A 21 24.83 8.25 -4.77
CA GLY A 21 24.48 8.07 -3.37
C GLY A 21 23.59 6.83 -3.24
N CYS A 22 24.04 5.85 -2.46
CA CYS A 22 23.23 4.70 -2.09
C CYS A 22 21.90 5.23 -1.59
N ARG A 23 20.81 4.99 -2.34
CA ARG A 23 19.47 5.13 -1.79
C ARG A 23 19.40 4.08 -0.70
N LEU A 24 19.74 4.45 0.53
CA LEU A 24 19.32 3.70 1.69
C LEU A 24 17.83 3.44 1.48
N PRO A 25 17.38 2.17 1.44
CA PRO A 25 15.96 1.90 1.57
C PRO A 25 15.54 2.71 2.79
N ARG A 26 14.55 3.60 2.64
CA ARG A 26 13.94 4.20 3.84
C ARG A 26 13.68 3.02 4.75
N SER A 27 14.31 3.01 5.93
CA SER A 27 14.03 2.02 6.98
C SER A 27 12.52 1.85 6.96
N SER A 28 12.04 0.64 6.69
CA SER A 28 10.61 0.39 6.68
C SER A 28 10.16 0.55 8.12
N ALA A 29 9.90 1.81 8.50
CA ALA A 29 9.38 2.16 9.80
C ALA A 29 8.13 1.31 9.99
N TYR A 30 8.05 0.69 11.17
CA TYR A 30 6.88 -0.10 11.51
C TYR A 30 5.64 0.79 11.35
N PRO A 31 4.65 0.40 10.52
CA PRO A 31 3.52 1.28 10.24
C PRO A 31 2.68 1.45 11.51
N ILE A 32 2.45 2.70 11.90
CA ILE A 32 1.53 3.05 12.98
C ILE A 32 0.23 3.46 12.30
N GLY A 33 -0.76 2.59 12.42
CA GLY A 33 -2.02 2.68 11.69
C GLY A 33 -3.15 3.34 12.46
N LEU A 34 -4.05 4.03 11.76
CA LEU A 34 -5.30 4.54 12.31
C LEU A 34 -6.49 4.15 11.42
N TYR A 35 -7.59 3.74 12.06
CA TYR A 35 -8.90 3.55 11.41
C TYR A 35 -9.79 4.77 11.65
N SER A 36 -10.84 4.92 10.83
CA SER A 36 -11.86 5.96 11.00
C SER A 36 -11.32 7.39 11.00
N VAL A 37 -10.48 7.69 10.00
CA VAL A 37 -9.75 8.97 9.91
C VAL A 37 -10.57 10.17 9.41
N GLY A 38 -11.84 9.95 9.06
CA GLY A 38 -12.70 10.99 8.47
C GLY A 38 -12.32 11.31 7.03
N SER A 39 -12.02 12.57 6.73
CA SER A 39 -11.68 13.08 5.39
C SER A 39 -10.18 13.27 5.19
N GLU A 40 -9.76 13.40 3.93
CA GLU A 40 -8.37 13.66 3.54
C GLU A 40 -7.78 14.93 4.15
N THR A 41 -8.62 15.89 4.56
CA THR A 41 -8.20 17.13 5.24
C THR A 41 -7.51 16.88 6.58
N ASN A 42 -7.77 15.74 7.22
CA ASN A 42 -7.19 15.39 8.52
C ASN A 42 -5.81 14.72 8.38
N LEU A 43 -5.40 14.36 7.16
CA LEU A 43 -4.19 13.56 6.95
C LEU A 43 -2.89 14.28 7.34
N ALA A 44 -2.87 15.62 7.29
CA ALA A 44 -1.73 16.38 7.78
C ALA A 44 -1.57 16.26 9.30
N GLU A 45 -2.65 16.49 10.05
CA GLU A 45 -2.65 16.36 11.52
C GLU A 45 -2.34 14.93 11.97
N ILE A 46 -2.88 13.94 11.26
CA ILE A 46 -2.61 12.51 11.51
C ILE A 46 -1.11 12.20 11.31
N ALA A 47 -0.49 12.73 10.25
CA ALA A 47 0.93 12.56 10.00
C ALA A 47 1.78 13.25 11.08
N ASP A 48 1.41 14.48 11.48
CA ASP A 48 2.07 15.24 12.54
C ASP A 48 2.00 14.54 13.90
N ALA A 49 0.90 13.81 14.17
CA ALA A 49 0.75 12.95 15.34
C ALA A 49 1.58 11.65 15.29
N GLY A 50 2.29 11.39 14.19
CA GLY A 50 3.22 10.26 14.04
C GLY A 50 2.61 9.01 13.40
N PHE A 51 1.36 9.04 12.93
CA PHE A 51 0.77 7.95 12.18
C PHE A 51 1.30 7.91 10.74
N SER A 52 1.54 6.72 10.23
CA SER A 52 2.13 6.50 8.90
C SER A 52 1.28 5.64 7.97
N LEU A 53 0.14 5.14 8.46
CA LEU A 53 -0.81 4.32 7.72
C LEU A 53 -2.24 4.64 8.14
N VAL A 54 -3.17 4.65 7.20
CA VAL A 54 -4.61 4.79 7.49
C VAL A 54 -5.45 3.77 6.74
N ALA A 55 -6.58 3.37 7.30
CA ALA A 55 -7.65 2.73 6.53
C ALA A 55 -8.51 3.83 5.88
N GLY A 56 -8.62 3.83 4.55
CA GLY A 56 -9.24 4.93 3.81
C GLY A 56 -9.79 4.53 2.43
N PRO A 57 -10.40 5.47 1.71
CA PRO A 57 -11.05 5.18 0.43
C PRO A 57 -10.04 5.04 -0.72
N ALA A 58 -10.36 4.19 -1.69
CA ALA A 58 -9.59 4.03 -2.92
C ALA A 58 -10.04 5.01 -4.02
N HIS A 59 -9.84 6.30 -3.82
CA HIS A 59 -9.93 7.29 -4.91
C HIS A 59 -8.69 8.18 -4.96
N ARG A 60 -8.41 8.68 -6.16
CA ARG A 60 -7.14 9.35 -6.47
C ARG A 60 -6.87 10.57 -5.59
N GLY A 61 -7.87 11.43 -5.36
CA GLY A 61 -7.72 12.62 -4.51
C GLY A 61 -7.24 12.31 -3.09
N PHE A 62 -7.87 11.34 -2.42
CA PHE A 62 -7.45 10.93 -1.07
C PHE A 62 -6.02 10.36 -1.08
N LEU A 63 -5.71 9.51 -2.07
CA LEU A 63 -4.38 8.92 -2.19
C LEU A 63 -3.29 9.98 -2.51
N ASP A 64 -3.60 10.99 -3.32
CA ASP A 64 -2.69 12.10 -3.63
C ASP A 64 -2.38 12.93 -2.37
N VAL A 65 -3.38 13.21 -1.54
CA VAL A 65 -3.18 13.91 -0.25
C VAL A 65 -2.42 13.02 0.74
N ALA A 66 -2.74 11.73 0.83
CA ALA A 66 -1.99 10.78 1.66
C ALA A 66 -0.51 10.73 1.26
N LYS A 67 -0.23 10.68 -0.06
CA LYS A 67 1.14 10.73 -0.59
C LYS A 67 1.85 12.01 -0.15
N ALA A 68 1.20 13.16 -0.26
CA ALA A 68 1.78 14.45 0.09
C ALA A 68 2.18 14.52 1.57
N ASN A 69 1.46 13.81 2.44
CA ASN A 69 1.73 13.73 3.88
C ASN A 69 2.57 12.50 4.29
N GLY A 70 3.07 11.71 3.32
CA GLY A 70 3.86 10.52 3.62
C GLY A 70 3.07 9.36 4.25
N ILE A 71 1.74 9.39 4.16
CA ILE A 71 0.84 8.38 4.71
C ILE A 71 0.56 7.28 3.68
N GLY A 72 0.68 6.02 4.11
CA GLY A 72 0.17 4.86 3.38
C GLY A 72 -1.34 4.69 3.59
N VAL A 73 -2.02 4.07 2.62
CA VAL A 73 -3.47 3.82 2.68
C VAL A 73 -3.77 2.34 2.44
N LEU A 74 -4.42 1.71 3.41
CA LEU A 74 -5.11 0.43 3.26
C LEU A 74 -6.52 0.73 2.74
N ALA A 75 -6.84 0.27 1.53
CA ALA A 75 -8.07 0.68 0.85
C ALA A 75 -8.79 -0.48 0.17
N SER A 76 -10.12 -0.49 0.21
CA SER A 76 -10.92 -1.46 -0.51
C SER A 76 -10.80 -1.24 -2.03
N PRO A 77 -10.72 -2.30 -2.86
CA PRO A 77 -10.78 -2.19 -4.31
C PRO A 77 -12.19 -1.81 -4.84
N GLY A 78 -13.11 -1.41 -3.96
CA GLY A 78 -14.48 -0.99 -4.29
C GLY A 78 -15.52 -2.10 -4.20
N SER A 79 -15.13 -3.28 -3.72
CA SER A 79 -16.01 -4.39 -3.36
C SER A 79 -15.26 -5.30 -2.39
N SER A 80 -16.00 -5.91 -1.46
CA SER A 80 -15.45 -6.85 -0.47
C SER A 80 -15.56 -8.29 -0.95
N ALA A 81 -14.68 -9.16 -0.47
CA ALA A 81 -14.82 -10.61 -0.65
C ALA A 81 -16.17 -11.09 -0.09
N GLY A 82 -16.80 -12.09 -0.71
CA GLY A 82 -18.12 -12.56 -0.30
C GLY A 82 -19.05 -12.83 -1.49
N GLU A 83 -20.30 -13.14 -1.18
CA GLU A 83 -21.37 -13.41 -2.16
C GLU A 83 -21.58 -12.25 -3.15
N HIS A 84 -21.41 -11.01 -2.68
CA HIS A 84 -21.63 -9.80 -3.48
C HIS A 84 -20.35 -9.22 -4.10
N PHE A 85 -19.31 -10.04 -4.28
CA PHE A 85 -18.05 -9.61 -4.89
C PHE A 85 -18.25 -9.10 -6.34
N ASN A 86 -18.00 -7.81 -6.56
CA ASN A 86 -18.16 -7.16 -7.85
C ASN A 86 -16.81 -7.11 -8.60
N ALA A 87 -16.57 -8.15 -9.40
CA ALA A 87 -15.34 -8.31 -10.18
C ALA A 87 -15.08 -7.14 -11.16
N ALA A 88 -16.12 -6.55 -11.75
CA ALA A 88 -15.98 -5.44 -12.69
C ALA A 88 -15.49 -4.15 -11.97
N LYS A 89 -16.06 -3.87 -10.80
CA LYS A 89 -15.65 -2.73 -9.96
C LYS A 89 -14.20 -2.90 -9.49
N VAL A 90 -13.85 -4.08 -8.97
CA VAL A 90 -12.48 -4.40 -8.54
C VAL A 90 -11.50 -4.25 -9.68
N ARG A 91 -11.81 -4.79 -10.87
CA ARG A 91 -10.96 -4.63 -12.07
C ARG A 91 -10.73 -3.17 -12.42
N SER A 92 -11.79 -2.35 -12.40
CA SER A 92 -11.69 -0.92 -12.72
C SER A 92 -10.79 -0.19 -11.72
N THR A 93 -11.01 -0.40 -10.42
CA THR A 93 -10.27 0.28 -9.34
C THR A 93 -8.80 -0.14 -9.33
N VAL A 94 -8.52 -1.45 -9.35
CA VAL A 94 -7.15 -2.00 -9.29
C VAL A 94 -6.33 -1.51 -10.48
N THR A 95 -6.86 -1.62 -11.71
CA THR A 95 -6.17 -1.14 -12.93
C THR A 95 -5.80 0.34 -12.83
N LYS A 96 -6.65 1.17 -12.21
CA LYS A 96 -6.45 2.62 -12.11
C LYS A 96 -5.47 3.02 -11.01
N LEU A 97 -5.46 2.31 -9.88
CA LEU A 97 -4.88 2.83 -8.64
C LEU A 97 -3.77 1.96 -8.04
N ASP A 98 -3.55 0.73 -8.51
CA ASP A 98 -2.55 -0.17 -7.90
C ASP A 98 -1.13 0.42 -7.86
N ARG A 99 -0.76 1.20 -8.89
CA ARG A 99 0.55 1.87 -8.96
C ARG A 99 0.64 3.15 -8.12
N HIS A 100 -0.42 3.55 -7.42
CA HIS A 100 -0.38 4.75 -6.61
C HIS A 100 0.62 4.58 -5.46
N PRO A 101 1.56 5.53 -5.24
CA PRO A 101 2.60 5.39 -4.22
C PRO A 101 2.05 5.34 -2.80
N ALA A 102 0.99 6.09 -2.50
CA ALA A 102 0.34 6.05 -1.19
C ALA A 102 -0.51 4.79 -0.95
N LEU A 103 -0.90 4.04 -1.99
CA LEU A 103 -1.65 2.81 -1.76
C LEU A 103 -0.70 1.78 -1.13
N TRP A 104 -1.02 1.35 0.10
CA TRP A 104 -0.22 0.42 0.88
C TRP A 104 -0.69 -1.02 0.69
N SER A 105 -1.99 -1.27 0.74
CA SER A 105 -2.58 -2.60 0.47
C SER A 105 -4.03 -2.53 -0.01
N TRP A 106 -4.47 -3.59 -0.69
CA TRP A 106 -5.87 -3.81 -1.07
C TRP A 106 -6.64 -4.52 0.04
N TYR A 107 -7.50 -3.80 0.73
CA TYR A 107 -8.32 -4.31 1.82
C TYR A 107 -9.52 -5.09 1.29
N LEU A 108 -9.46 -6.42 1.37
CA LEU A 108 -10.44 -7.30 0.75
C LEU A 108 -11.70 -7.44 1.57
N ILE A 109 -11.60 -7.50 2.89
CA ILE A 109 -12.74 -7.70 3.78
C ILE A 109 -12.34 -7.42 5.24
N ASP A 110 -13.29 -6.90 5.98
CA ASP A 110 -13.25 -6.73 7.43
C ASP A 110 -13.93 -7.92 8.11
N GLU A 111 -13.33 -8.45 9.18
CA GLU A 111 -13.87 -9.51 10.05
C GLU A 111 -14.75 -10.55 9.33
N PRO A 112 -14.24 -11.23 8.29
CA PRO A 112 -15.06 -12.15 7.51
C PRO A 112 -15.66 -13.27 8.40
N ASP A 113 -15.04 -13.56 9.56
CA ASP A 113 -15.34 -14.67 10.48
C ASP A 113 -16.64 -14.39 11.21
N MET A 114 -16.82 -13.14 11.59
CA MET A 114 -18.10 -12.68 12.12
C MET A 114 -19.16 -12.61 11.02
N GLN A 115 -18.76 -12.31 9.79
CA GLN A 115 -19.66 -12.21 8.63
C GLN A 115 -19.95 -13.57 7.97
N ARG A 116 -19.39 -14.67 8.48
CA ARG A 116 -19.54 -16.03 7.94
C ARG A 116 -19.16 -16.15 6.45
N VAL A 117 -18.17 -15.38 6.00
CA VAL A 117 -17.68 -15.45 4.62
C VAL A 117 -16.67 -16.60 4.51
N PRO A 118 -16.88 -17.64 3.69
CA PRO A 118 -15.94 -18.76 3.65
C PRO A 118 -14.53 -18.36 3.22
N PRO A 119 -13.46 -19.03 3.72
CA PRO A 119 -12.07 -18.74 3.35
C PRO A 119 -11.81 -18.84 1.86
N GLY A 120 -12.50 -19.79 1.20
CA GLY A 120 -12.44 -19.99 -0.24
C GLY A 120 -12.83 -18.73 -1.03
N GLN A 121 -13.82 -17.96 -0.55
CA GLN A 121 -14.26 -16.72 -1.20
C GLN A 121 -13.24 -15.59 -1.01
N VAL A 122 -12.63 -15.48 0.18
CA VAL A 122 -11.52 -14.53 0.43
C VAL A 122 -10.31 -14.86 -0.44
N ALA A 123 -9.95 -16.14 -0.54
CA ALA A 123 -8.87 -16.62 -1.40
C ALA A 123 -9.16 -16.38 -2.89
N GLU A 124 -10.42 -16.51 -3.32
CA GLU A 124 -10.82 -16.20 -4.69
C GLU A 124 -10.69 -14.70 -5.00
N ALA A 125 -11.16 -13.83 -4.11
CA ALA A 125 -11.00 -12.38 -4.25
C ALA A 125 -9.52 -11.98 -4.32
N HIS A 126 -8.68 -12.56 -3.45
CA HIS A 126 -7.22 -12.39 -3.50
C HIS A 126 -6.65 -12.79 -4.88
N ARG A 127 -6.94 -14.01 -5.34
CA ARG A 127 -6.46 -14.50 -6.63
C ARG A 127 -6.95 -13.65 -7.78
N PHE A 128 -8.19 -13.16 -7.73
CA PHE A 128 -8.74 -12.25 -8.73
C PHE A 128 -7.90 -10.97 -8.81
N VAL A 129 -7.66 -10.29 -7.69
CA VAL A 129 -6.81 -9.08 -7.64
C VAL A 129 -5.41 -9.38 -8.19
N LYS A 130 -4.79 -10.50 -7.81
CA LYS A 130 -3.45 -10.86 -8.30
C LYS A 130 -3.40 -11.18 -9.80
N ARG A 131 -4.41 -11.85 -10.35
CA ARG A 131 -4.51 -12.11 -11.80
C ARG A 131 -4.61 -10.85 -12.65
N LEU A 132 -5.01 -9.71 -12.08
CA LEU A 132 -4.99 -8.42 -12.76
C LEU A 132 -3.59 -7.81 -12.87
N GLY A 133 -2.57 -8.45 -12.28
CA GLY A 133 -1.21 -7.91 -12.21
C GLY A 133 -1.01 -6.92 -11.05
N ALA A 134 -1.88 -6.94 -10.04
CA ALA A 134 -1.76 -6.09 -8.86
C ALA A 134 -0.44 -6.35 -8.11
N THR A 135 0.36 -5.30 -7.98
CA THR A 135 1.67 -5.33 -7.31
C THR A 135 1.54 -5.16 -5.80
N LYS A 136 0.50 -4.46 -5.32
CA LYS A 136 0.28 -4.23 -3.91
C LYS A 136 -0.19 -5.50 -3.19
N PRO A 137 0.19 -5.71 -1.92
CA PRO A 137 -0.36 -6.80 -1.12
C PRO A 137 -1.87 -6.64 -0.95
N THR A 138 -2.55 -7.75 -0.66
CA THR A 138 -3.94 -7.75 -0.20
C THR A 138 -3.95 -7.95 1.31
N SER A 139 -4.91 -7.33 1.99
CA SER A 139 -5.09 -7.40 3.43
C SER A 139 -6.53 -7.79 3.77
N LEU A 140 -6.71 -8.37 4.94
CA LEU A 140 -8.00 -8.52 5.61
C LEU A 140 -7.79 -8.29 7.10
N VAL A 141 -8.88 -8.00 7.82
CA VAL A 141 -8.91 -7.98 9.29
C VAL A 141 -9.68 -9.21 9.75
N LEU A 142 -9.26 -9.84 10.83
CA LEU A 142 -9.92 -10.98 11.44
C LEU A 142 -10.33 -10.60 12.85
N PHE A 143 -11.54 -10.99 13.26
CA PHE A 143 -11.98 -10.79 14.64
C PHE A 143 -11.20 -11.72 15.58
N ARG A 144 -11.07 -13.01 15.24
CA ARG A 144 -10.23 -14.00 15.94
C ARG A 144 -8.92 -14.24 15.21
N GLY A 145 -7.97 -13.33 15.41
CA GLY A 145 -6.65 -13.40 14.77
C GLY A 145 -5.80 -14.61 15.19
N ASP A 146 -6.03 -15.15 16.38
CA ASP A 146 -5.39 -16.39 16.88
C ASP A 146 -5.88 -17.65 16.15
N GLU A 147 -7.08 -17.60 15.57
CA GLU A 147 -7.64 -18.64 14.72
C GLU A 147 -7.38 -18.40 13.22
N ALA A 148 -6.49 -17.47 12.85
CA ALA A 148 -6.28 -17.04 11.46
C ALA A 148 -5.94 -18.17 10.47
N GLN A 149 -5.29 -19.24 10.93
CA GLN A 149 -5.00 -20.41 10.08
C GLN A 149 -6.27 -21.21 9.73
N TRP A 150 -7.28 -21.17 10.62
CA TRP A 150 -8.49 -21.99 10.60
C TRP A 150 -9.75 -21.18 10.41
N TYR A 151 -9.60 -19.94 9.96
CA TYR A 151 -10.70 -19.12 9.50
C TYR A 151 -11.72 -20.01 8.77
N GLY A 152 -12.97 -20.11 9.26
CA GLY A 152 -14.03 -20.97 8.69
C GLY A 152 -14.35 -22.32 9.35
N ASN A 153 -14.01 -22.57 10.64
CA ASN A 153 -14.50 -23.72 11.41
C ASN A 153 -16.01 -23.66 11.72
#